data_AF-A0A3L8C670-F1
#
_entry.id   AF-A0A3L8C670-F1
#
_cell.length_a   1.000
_cell.length_b   1.000
_cell.length_c   1.000
_cell.angle_alpha   90.00
_cell.angle_beta   90.00
_cell.angle_gamma   90.00
#
_symmetry.space_group_name_H-M   'P 1'
#
loop_
_entity.id
_entity.type
_entity.pdbx_description
1 polymer ?
#
loop_
_entity_poly.entity_id
_entity_poly.type
_entity_poly.pdbx_seq_one_letter_code
_entity_poly.pdbx_strand_id
1 'polypeptide(L)'
;MSYVKDSDGRWHTIFDQTKGSSCGPTCMRMVVKMMQNRDLGEEQARQLVERKNGVAVLSTLTSENGGVGQMGSHNWGNHGHHASGGGGVGVGAEPLAAALKGTGIKDAHVPQIYARQALLKTSLKNPGIAAVGWGGQWNGKRAQGAHWIVVAGQLSNGNILVFDPIYGIGEIDLSPAIPKYRPANHEATLYNKNVVLTAK
;
A
#
# COMPACT_ATOMS: atom_id res chain seq x y z
N MET A 1 2.87 16.63 1.24
CA MET A 1 3.57 16.18 2.46
C MET A 1 2.88 16.85 3.61
N SER A 2 2.46 16.07 4.59
CA SER A 2 1.71 16.53 5.75
C SER A 2 2.39 16.07 7.04
N TYR A 3 2.21 16.84 8.11
CA TYR A 3 2.62 16.47 9.46
C TYR A 3 1.37 16.12 10.25
N VAL A 4 1.30 14.88 10.73
CA VAL A 4 0.09 14.37 11.40
C VAL A 4 0.50 13.70 12.70
N LYS A 5 -0.30 13.91 13.75
CA LYS A 5 -0.10 13.32 15.07
C LYS A 5 -0.91 12.03 15.17
N ASP A 6 -0.31 10.93 15.65
CA ASP A 6 -1.03 9.70 15.93
C ASP A 6 -1.79 9.76 17.29
N SER A 7 -2.51 8.68 17.62
CA SER A 7 -3.27 8.57 18.87
C SER A 7 -2.39 8.44 20.12
N ASP A 8 -1.13 8.01 19.98
CA ASP A 8 -0.12 8.03 21.04
C ASP A 8 0.50 9.44 21.22
N GLY A 9 0.14 10.40 20.37
CA GLY A 9 0.63 11.76 20.41
C GLY A 9 1.99 11.97 19.73
N ARG A 10 2.46 11.03 18.90
CA ARG A 10 3.73 11.15 18.16
C ARG A 10 3.49 11.81 16.79
N TRP A 11 4.43 12.65 16.38
CA TRP A 11 4.38 13.32 15.07
C TRP A 11 5.01 12.46 13.98
N HIS A 12 4.33 12.38 12.84
CA HIS A 12 4.80 11.66 11.66
C HIS A 12 4.78 12.54 10.42
N THR A 13 5.65 12.22 9.47
CA THR A 13 5.65 12.83 8.13
C THR A 13 4.98 11.88 7.16
N ILE A 14 3.89 12.33 6.53
CA ILE A 14 3.14 11.55 5.56
C ILE A 14 3.32 12.15 4.16
N PHE A 15 3.57 11.28 3.18
CA PHE A 15 3.64 11.70 1.78
C PHE A 15 2.32 11.40 1.09
N ASP A 16 1.65 12.46 0.64
CA ASP A 16 0.41 12.34 -0.12
C ASP A 16 0.75 11.89 -1.56
N GLN A 17 -0.08 11.00 -2.12
CA GLN A 17 0.07 10.63 -3.52
C GLN A 17 -0.38 11.77 -4.43
N THR A 18 0.42 12.10 -5.45
CA THR A 18 0.09 13.20 -6.38
C THR A 18 -0.41 12.72 -7.73
N LYS A 19 -0.31 11.41 -8.02
CA LYS A 19 -0.74 10.80 -9.28
C LYS A 19 -1.71 9.63 -9.06
N GLY A 20 -2.56 9.37 -10.05
CA GLY A 20 -3.45 8.21 -10.05
C GLY A 20 -2.64 6.91 -10.00
N SER A 21 -3.11 5.93 -9.24
CA SER A 21 -2.46 4.62 -9.04
C SER A 21 -1.03 4.67 -8.45
N SER A 22 -0.58 5.81 -7.92
CA SER A 22 0.77 5.97 -7.35
C SER A 22 0.87 5.64 -5.85
N CYS A 23 -0.17 5.05 -5.25
CA CYS A 23 -0.20 4.70 -3.83
C CYS A 23 0.92 3.71 -3.45
N GLY A 24 1.23 2.73 -4.30
CA GLY A 24 2.35 1.80 -4.10
C GLY A 24 3.71 2.51 -4.07
N PRO A 25 4.10 3.25 -5.13
CA PRO A 25 5.29 4.09 -5.15
C PRO A 25 5.38 5.07 -3.98
N THR A 26 4.26 5.69 -3.58
CA THR A 26 4.22 6.61 -2.44
C THR A 26 4.46 5.88 -1.11
N CYS A 27 3.92 4.67 -0.94
CA CYS A 27 4.24 3.80 0.20
C CYS A 27 5.72 3.40 0.22
N MET A 28 6.30 3.07 -0.94
CA MET A 28 7.74 2.80 -1.04
C MET A 28 8.58 4.01 -0.59
N ARG A 29 8.23 5.21 -1.04
CA ARG A 29 8.88 6.46 -0.60
C ARG A 29 8.82 6.62 0.92
N MET A 30 7.66 6.38 1.54
CA MET A 30 7.50 6.43 3.00
C MET A 30 8.39 5.40 3.70
N VAL A 31 8.40 4.14 3.26
CA VAL A 31 9.25 3.09 3.85
C VAL A 31 10.74 3.43 3.72
N VAL A 32 11.19 3.94 2.56
CA VAL A 32 12.58 4.38 2.37
C VAL A 32 12.93 5.52 3.32
N LYS A 33 12.02 6.48 3.52
CA LYS A 33 12.23 7.56 4.49
C LYS A 33 12.33 7.04 5.92
N MET A 34 11.48 6.09 6.30
CA MET A 34 11.50 5.49 7.65
C MET A 34 12.77 4.68 7.90
N MET A 35 13.19 3.86 6.93
CA MET A 35 14.31 2.91 7.10
C MET A 35 15.69 3.56 6.87
N GLN A 36 15.78 4.56 6.00
CA GLN A 36 17.06 5.11 5.54
C GLN A 36 17.19 6.62 5.78
N ASN A 37 16.18 7.27 6.39
CA ASN A 37 16.08 8.73 6.54
C ASN A 37 16.22 9.51 5.20
N ARG A 38 15.96 8.85 4.07
CA ARG A 38 16.13 9.41 2.72
C ARG A 38 14.78 9.65 2.07
N ASP A 39 14.56 10.85 1.52
CA ASP A 39 13.42 11.09 0.65
C ASP A 39 13.79 10.80 -0.81
N LEU A 40 13.10 9.82 -1.40
CA LEU A 40 13.27 9.42 -2.79
C LEU A 40 12.54 10.37 -3.76
N GLY A 41 11.47 11.04 -3.29
CA GLY A 41 10.50 11.68 -4.17
C GLY A 41 9.58 10.67 -4.88
N GLU A 42 8.36 11.08 -5.21
CA GLU A 42 7.36 10.19 -5.82
C GLU A 42 7.74 9.80 -7.26
N GLU A 43 8.27 10.73 -8.06
CA GLU A 43 8.66 10.46 -9.45
C GLU A 43 9.75 9.38 -9.54
N GLN A 44 10.82 9.50 -8.75
CA GLN A 44 11.88 8.49 -8.72
C GLN A 44 11.34 7.15 -8.19
N ALA A 45 10.41 7.17 -7.23
CA ALA A 45 9.75 5.97 -6.76
C ALA A 45 8.96 5.26 -7.87
N ARG A 46 8.20 6.02 -8.67
CA ARG A 46 7.48 5.50 -9.84
C ARG A 46 8.45 4.90 -10.86
N GLN A 47 9.50 5.62 -11.22
CA GLN A 47 10.50 5.14 -12.17
C GLN A 47 11.18 3.84 -11.71
N LEU A 48 11.45 3.66 -10.42
CA LEU A 48 12.03 2.42 -9.91
C LEU A 48 11.07 1.24 -10.03
N VAL A 49 9.78 1.46 -9.78
CA VAL A 49 8.73 0.45 -9.98
C VAL A 49 8.60 0.09 -11.47
N GLU A 50 8.61 1.08 -12.35
CA GLU A 50 8.53 0.87 -13.81
C GLU A 50 9.72 0.08 -14.36
N ARG A 51 10.95 0.51 -14.03
CA ARG A 51 12.19 -0.11 -14.52
C ARG A 51 12.33 -1.57 -14.10
N LYS A 52 11.75 -1.95 -12.97
CA LYS A 52 11.90 -3.29 -12.41
C LYS A 52 10.95 -4.32 -12.98
N ASN A 53 9.90 -3.94 -13.75
CA ASN A 53 9.05 -4.95 -14.38
C ASN A 53 8.18 -4.55 -15.59
N GLY A 54 8.18 -3.33 -16.13
CA GLY A 54 7.23 -2.95 -17.18
C GLY A 54 5.78 -3.06 -16.65
N VAL A 55 5.23 -1.96 -16.18
CA VAL A 55 4.05 -1.97 -15.30
C VAL A 55 2.84 -2.65 -15.96
N ALA A 56 2.53 -3.86 -15.52
CA ALA A 56 1.24 -4.50 -15.77
C ALA A 56 0.99 -5.65 -14.78
N VAL A 57 0.09 -5.43 -13.82
CA VAL A 57 -0.75 -6.53 -13.32
C VAL A 57 -2.18 -6.00 -13.21
N LEU A 58 -2.98 -6.26 -14.24
CA LEU A 58 -4.44 -6.29 -14.15
C LEU A 58 -4.86 -7.60 -13.48
N SER A 59 -4.36 -7.87 -12.28
CA SER A 59 -5.08 -8.72 -11.37
C SER A 59 -5.90 -7.76 -10.54
N THR A 60 -7.21 -7.84 -10.68
CA THR A 60 -8.03 -7.65 -9.50
C THR A 60 -7.30 -8.38 -8.37
N LEU A 61 -6.91 -7.68 -7.29
CA LEU A 61 -6.19 -8.23 -6.12
C LEU A 61 -6.96 -9.38 -5.40
N THR A 62 -7.92 -9.97 -6.11
CA THR A 62 -8.90 -10.99 -5.79
C THR A 62 -8.89 -12.20 -6.75
N SER A 63 -8.18 -12.19 -7.89
CA SER A 63 -8.18 -13.34 -8.82
C SER A 63 -6.87 -14.12 -8.81
N GLU A 64 -6.97 -15.41 -8.52
CA GLU A 64 -5.87 -16.36 -8.39
C GLU A 64 -5.20 -16.72 -9.72
N ASN A 65 -5.58 -16.09 -10.85
CA ASN A 65 -5.10 -16.40 -12.20
C ASN A 65 -5.08 -15.15 -13.13
N GLY A 66 -4.60 -14.00 -12.65
CA GLY A 66 -4.50 -12.78 -13.46
C GLY A 66 -3.32 -12.83 -14.43
N GLY A 67 -3.59 -13.15 -15.69
CA GLY A 67 -2.60 -13.17 -16.78
C GLY A 67 -1.86 -11.85 -16.97
N VAL A 68 -0.60 -11.96 -17.37
CA VAL A 68 0.32 -10.83 -17.65
C VAL A 68 -0.18 -10.06 -18.87
N GLY A 69 -0.95 -9.00 -18.63
CA GLY A 69 -1.46 -8.13 -19.68
C GLY A 69 -0.44 -7.08 -20.11
N GLN A 70 0.43 -7.45 -21.05
CA GLN A 70 1.25 -6.57 -21.92
C GLN A 70 2.18 -5.54 -21.24
N MET A 71 3.49 -5.69 -21.48
CA MET A 71 4.52 -4.72 -21.07
C MET A 71 4.29 -3.37 -21.77
N GLY A 72 4.21 -2.27 -21.03
CA GLY A 72 4.02 -0.93 -21.59
C GLY A 72 4.25 0.22 -20.59
N SER A 73 4.24 1.45 -21.10
CA SER A 73 4.30 2.69 -20.33
C SER A 73 3.09 2.80 -19.40
N HIS A 74 3.30 3.06 -18.10
CA HIS A 74 2.19 3.29 -17.17
C HIS A 74 1.65 4.70 -17.32
N ASN A 75 0.33 4.84 -17.49
CA ASN A 75 -0.31 6.15 -17.47
C ASN A 75 -0.71 6.52 -16.03
N TRP A 76 0.22 7.17 -15.32
CA TRP A 76 -0.01 7.78 -14.01
C TRP A 76 -1.01 8.94 -14.03
N GLY A 77 -1.38 9.41 -15.23
CA GLY A 77 -1.99 10.70 -15.47
C GLY A 77 -3.49 10.80 -15.21
N ASN A 78 -4.28 9.73 -15.32
CA ASN A 78 -5.75 9.90 -15.31
C ASN A 78 -6.57 8.63 -15.01
N HIS A 79 -6.34 8.01 -13.86
CA HIS A 79 -7.35 7.14 -13.26
C HIS A 79 -7.69 7.79 -11.93
N GLY A 80 -8.73 8.62 -11.95
CA GLY A 80 -9.22 9.29 -10.76
C GLY A 80 -9.37 8.29 -9.61
N HIS A 81 -9.29 8.79 -8.37
CA HIS A 81 -9.48 7.99 -7.15
C HIS A 81 -10.74 7.11 -7.15
N HIS A 82 -11.68 7.36 -8.07
CA HIS A 82 -12.91 6.62 -8.28
C HIS A 82 -13.28 6.47 -9.78
N ALA A 83 -12.32 6.26 -10.69
CA ALA A 83 -12.64 6.08 -12.11
C ALA A 83 -13.40 4.76 -12.35
N SER A 84 -14.71 4.81 -12.16
CA SER A 84 -15.69 3.80 -12.52
C SER A 84 -15.67 3.58 -14.04
N GLY A 85 -14.91 2.59 -14.51
CA GLY A 85 -15.07 2.06 -15.87
C GLY A 85 -13.80 1.89 -16.70
N GLY A 86 -12.64 2.36 -16.24
CA GLY A 86 -11.35 2.10 -16.92
C GLY A 86 -10.54 1.08 -16.13
N GLY A 87 -10.10 -0.01 -16.76
CA GLY A 87 -9.16 -0.97 -16.18
C GLY A 87 -7.84 -0.29 -15.83
N GLY A 88 -7.76 0.30 -14.64
CA GLY A 88 -6.56 0.94 -14.14
C GLY A 88 -5.50 -0.12 -13.89
N VAL A 89 -4.33 0.06 -14.50
CA VAL A 89 -3.17 -0.78 -14.22
C VAL A 89 -2.67 -0.43 -12.82
N GLY A 90 -2.77 -1.39 -11.89
CA GLY A 90 -2.22 -1.28 -10.55
C GLY A 90 -0.76 -1.72 -10.49
N VAL A 91 -0.04 -1.26 -9.46
CA VAL A 91 1.28 -1.81 -9.12
C VAL A 91 1.09 -3.10 -8.35
N GLY A 92 1.58 -4.22 -8.88
CA GLY A 92 1.64 -5.50 -8.18
C GLY A 92 2.68 -5.52 -7.05
N ALA A 93 2.59 -6.51 -6.17
CA ALA A 93 3.46 -6.58 -5.00
C ALA A 93 4.92 -6.92 -5.32
N GLU A 94 5.15 -7.81 -6.29
CA GLU A 94 6.48 -8.25 -6.70
C GLU A 94 7.29 -7.12 -7.34
N PRO A 95 6.75 -6.34 -8.31
CA PRO A 95 7.40 -5.12 -8.79
C PRO A 95 7.76 -4.15 -7.65
N LEU A 96 6.86 -3.97 -6.68
CA LEU A 96 7.08 -3.06 -5.56
C LEU A 96 8.19 -3.56 -4.62
N ALA A 97 8.22 -4.87 -4.34
CA ALA A 97 9.30 -5.50 -3.58
C ALA A 97 10.66 -5.37 -4.30
N ALA A 98 10.68 -5.60 -5.61
CA ALA A 98 11.89 -5.47 -6.43
C ALA A 98 12.40 -4.02 -6.48
N ALA A 99 11.49 -3.05 -6.56
CA ALA A 99 11.82 -1.63 -6.49
C ALA A 99 12.40 -1.24 -5.13
N LEU A 100 11.80 -1.69 -4.03
CA LEU A 100 12.33 -1.51 -2.67
C LEU A 100 13.76 -2.08 -2.54
N LYS A 101 14.03 -3.28 -3.07
CA LYS A 101 15.41 -3.81 -3.12
C LYS A 101 16.37 -2.91 -3.89
N GLY A 102 15.90 -2.33 -4.99
CA GLY A 102 16.64 -1.33 -5.77
C GLY A 102 17.04 -0.08 -4.97
N THR A 103 16.39 0.20 -3.85
CA THR A 103 16.76 1.30 -2.95
C THR A 103 17.80 0.93 -1.89
N GLY A 104 18.19 -0.34 -1.80
CA GLY A 104 19.12 -0.88 -0.81
C GLY A 104 18.45 -1.62 0.35
N ILE A 105 17.12 -1.71 0.39
CA ILE A 105 16.37 -2.50 1.38
C ILE A 105 16.34 -3.97 0.91
N LYS A 106 17.35 -4.75 1.31
CA LYS A 106 17.62 -6.09 0.76
C LYS A 106 16.54 -7.12 1.10
N ASP A 107 15.95 -7.01 2.28
CA ASP A 107 15.02 -7.99 2.83
C ASP A 107 13.54 -7.73 2.44
N ALA A 108 13.28 -6.85 1.47
CA ALA A 108 11.95 -6.63 0.92
C ALA A 108 11.41 -7.90 0.24
N HIS A 109 10.35 -8.51 0.76
CA HIS A 109 9.74 -9.70 0.17
C HIS A 109 8.23 -9.78 0.40
N VAL A 110 7.57 -10.56 -0.44
CA VAL A 110 6.16 -10.94 -0.31
C VAL A 110 6.09 -12.22 0.51
N PRO A 111 5.60 -12.20 1.77
CA PRO A 111 5.52 -13.38 2.60
C PRO A 111 4.31 -14.24 2.19
N GLN A 112 4.50 -15.55 2.16
CA GLN A 112 3.42 -16.53 1.96
C GLN A 112 2.75 -16.90 3.29
N ILE A 113 2.26 -15.91 4.04
CA ILE A 113 1.58 -16.12 5.34
C ILE A 113 0.28 -15.33 5.39
N TYR A 114 -0.61 -15.69 6.33
CA TYR A 114 -1.86 -14.96 6.55
C TYR A 114 -1.60 -13.49 6.88
N ALA A 115 -2.42 -12.60 6.31
CA ALA A 115 -2.27 -11.16 6.43
C ALA A 115 -2.11 -10.70 7.90
N ARG A 116 -2.93 -11.22 8.83
CA ARG A 116 -2.85 -10.87 10.27
C ARG A 116 -1.47 -11.17 10.88
N GLN A 117 -0.90 -12.35 10.59
CA GLN A 117 0.42 -12.73 11.10
C GLN A 117 1.52 -11.87 10.46
N ALA A 118 1.38 -11.54 9.18
CA ALA A 118 2.30 -10.66 8.49
C ALA A 118 2.28 -9.24 9.06
N LEU A 119 1.09 -8.69 9.34
CA LEU A 119 0.92 -7.38 9.95
C LEU A 119 1.59 -7.32 11.33
N LEU A 120 1.30 -8.29 12.20
CA LEU A 120 1.91 -8.37 13.53
C LEU A 120 3.44 -8.48 13.47
N LYS A 121 3.97 -9.30 12.58
CA LYS A 121 5.43 -9.48 12.44
C LYS A 121 6.11 -8.21 11.92
N THR A 122 5.43 -7.50 11.02
CA THR A 122 5.90 -6.24 10.44
C THR A 122 5.90 -5.15 11.52
N SER A 123 4.75 -4.89 12.14
CA SER A 123 4.56 -3.81 13.11
C SER A 123 5.51 -3.84 14.31
N LEU A 124 6.03 -5.01 14.68
CA LEU A 124 6.95 -5.17 15.81
C LEU A 124 8.42 -4.90 15.47
N LYS A 125 8.82 -5.05 14.21
CA LYS A 125 10.25 -5.03 13.84
C LYS A 125 10.59 -3.90 12.87
N ASN A 126 9.81 -3.74 11.81
CA ASN A 126 10.13 -2.83 10.71
C ASN A 126 8.86 -2.46 9.94
N PRO A 127 8.79 -1.26 9.34
CA PRO A 127 7.68 -0.90 8.50
C PRO A 127 7.50 -1.85 7.31
N GLY A 128 6.27 -1.95 6.84
CA GLY A 128 5.95 -2.70 5.64
C GLY A 128 4.85 -2.06 4.81
N ILE A 129 4.58 -2.62 3.64
CA ILE A 129 3.54 -2.13 2.73
C ILE A 129 2.47 -3.19 2.61
N ALA A 130 1.22 -2.85 2.93
CA ALA A 130 0.09 -3.75 2.82
C ALA A 130 -0.86 -3.28 1.71
N ALA A 131 -1.41 -4.23 0.95
CA ALA A 131 -2.60 -3.95 0.16
C ALA A 131 -3.81 -3.92 1.10
N VAL A 132 -4.73 -2.99 0.88
CA VAL A 132 -6.09 -3.01 1.40
C VAL A 132 -7.04 -2.98 0.22
N GLY A 133 -8.27 -3.42 0.41
CA GLY A 133 -9.25 -3.16 -0.62
C GLY A 133 -10.63 -2.85 -0.10
N TRP A 134 -11.37 -2.19 -0.98
CA TRP A 134 -12.68 -1.66 -0.74
C TRP A 134 -13.68 -2.69 -1.23
N GLY A 135 -14.42 -3.28 -0.30
CA GLY A 135 -15.64 -3.99 -0.64
C GLY A 135 -16.80 -3.00 -0.51
N GLY A 136 -17.42 -2.61 -1.63
CA GLY A 136 -18.55 -1.69 -1.57
C GLY A 136 -19.44 -1.73 -2.81
N GLN A 137 -20.54 -1.01 -2.75
CA GLN A 137 -21.32 -0.63 -3.92
C GLN A 137 -21.09 0.85 -4.20
N TRP A 138 -20.69 1.17 -5.44
CA TRP A 138 -20.66 2.53 -5.97
C TRP A 138 -21.70 2.62 -7.07
N ASN A 139 -22.67 3.53 -6.94
CA ASN A 139 -23.81 3.66 -7.87
C ASN A 139 -24.54 2.34 -8.13
N GLY A 140 -24.79 1.54 -7.08
CA GLY A 140 -25.48 0.25 -7.17
C GLY A 140 -24.67 -0.89 -7.82
N LYS A 141 -23.42 -0.63 -8.26
CA LYS A 141 -22.51 -1.65 -8.79
C LYS A 141 -21.48 -2.03 -7.74
N ARG A 142 -21.16 -3.32 -7.62
CA ARG A 142 -20.07 -3.79 -6.74
C ARG A 142 -18.76 -3.16 -7.23
N ALA A 143 -18.26 -2.17 -6.49
CA ALA A 143 -16.96 -1.57 -6.73
C ALA A 143 -15.96 -2.34 -5.88
N GLN A 144 -15.04 -3.02 -6.56
CA GLN A 144 -13.85 -3.57 -5.95
C GLN A 144 -12.70 -2.66 -6.36
N GLY A 145 -12.07 -2.01 -5.40
CA GLY A 145 -10.81 -1.33 -5.62
C GLY A 145 -9.80 -1.83 -4.62
N ALA A 146 -8.53 -1.54 -4.89
CA ALA A 146 -7.47 -1.82 -3.97
C ALA A 146 -6.55 -0.62 -3.83
N HIS A 147 -5.85 -0.57 -2.71
CA HIS A 147 -5.01 0.55 -2.33
C HIS A 147 -3.81 0.05 -1.53
N TRP A 148 -2.68 0.74 -1.63
CA TRP A 148 -1.48 0.44 -0.87
C TRP A 148 -1.36 1.38 0.31
N ILE A 149 -1.04 0.83 1.47
CA ILE A 149 -0.78 1.56 2.72
C ILE A 149 0.55 1.10 3.32
N VAL A 150 1.13 1.91 4.20
CA VAL A 150 2.28 1.54 5.02
C VAL A 150 1.80 1.10 6.40
N VAL A 151 2.28 -0.06 6.84
CA VAL A 151 2.20 -0.55 8.20
C VAL A 151 3.39 0.01 8.95
N ALA A 152 3.17 1.03 9.78
CA ALA A 152 4.24 1.83 10.35
C ALA A 152 4.74 1.31 11.71
N GLY A 153 3.89 0.63 12.47
CA GLY A 153 4.23 0.11 13.79
C GLY A 153 2.99 -0.29 14.60
N GLN A 154 3.20 -0.56 15.88
CA GLN A 154 2.12 -0.81 16.83
C GLN A 154 1.96 0.39 17.78
N LEU A 155 0.72 0.76 18.06
CA LEU A 155 0.33 1.80 19.02
C LEU A 155 0.22 1.24 20.44
N SER A 156 0.21 2.12 21.43
CA SER A 156 0.07 1.74 22.85
C SER A 156 -1.23 0.99 23.16
N ASN A 157 -2.29 1.25 22.40
CA ASN A 157 -3.59 0.56 22.50
C ASN A 157 -3.59 -0.85 21.86
N GLY A 158 -2.47 -1.29 21.26
CA GLY A 158 -2.33 -2.58 20.58
C GLY A 158 -2.73 -2.59 19.11
N ASN A 159 -3.34 -1.52 18.59
CA ASN A 159 -3.67 -1.37 17.17
C ASN A 159 -2.41 -1.18 16.32
N ILE A 160 -2.55 -1.42 15.02
CA ILE A 160 -1.47 -1.16 14.06
C ILE A 160 -1.62 0.26 13.51
N LEU A 161 -0.57 1.06 13.64
CA LEU A 161 -0.48 2.37 13.00
C LEU A 161 -0.26 2.19 11.50
N VAL A 162 -1.05 2.91 10.69
CA VAL A 162 -0.91 2.91 9.24
C VAL A 162 -0.78 4.30 8.66
N PHE A 163 0.06 4.43 7.64
CA PHE A 163 0.18 5.63 6.82
C PHE A 163 -0.43 5.35 5.45
N ASP A 164 -1.40 6.16 5.09
CA ASP A 164 -2.16 6.08 3.85
C ASP A 164 -1.84 7.30 2.97
N PRO A 165 -1.37 7.08 1.73
CA PRO A 165 -1.06 8.17 0.79
C PRO A 165 -2.23 9.08 0.40
N ILE A 166 -3.48 8.69 0.67
CA ILE A 166 -4.69 9.45 0.38
C ILE A 166 -5.26 10.04 1.66
N TYR A 167 -5.35 9.23 2.70
CA TYR A 167 -6.14 9.55 3.90
C TYR A 167 -5.31 9.96 5.11
N GLY A 168 -3.98 10.00 5.00
CA GLY A 168 -3.11 10.40 6.10
C GLY A 168 -2.82 9.25 7.07
N ILE A 169 -3.02 9.46 8.37
CA ILE A 169 -2.82 8.41 9.38
C ILE A 169 -4.13 7.68 9.64
N GLY A 170 -4.05 6.36 9.82
CA GLY A 170 -5.14 5.56 10.34
C GLY A 170 -4.65 4.45 11.26
N GLU A 171 -5.59 3.59 11.66
CA GLU A 171 -5.32 2.45 12.51
C GLU A 171 -5.98 1.19 11.93
N ILE A 172 -5.36 0.04 12.15
CA ILE A 172 -5.97 -1.28 11.95
C ILE A 172 -6.25 -1.91 13.30
N ASP A 173 -7.52 -2.19 13.55
CA ASP A 173 -7.96 -3.00 14.68
C ASP A 173 -7.71 -4.48 14.39
N LEU A 174 -6.93 -5.13 15.26
CA LEU A 174 -6.57 -6.55 15.18
C LEU A 174 -7.48 -7.47 16.01
N SER A 175 -8.47 -6.92 16.70
CA SER A 175 -9.47 -7.66 17.48
C SER A 175 -10.38 -8.55 16.63
N PRO A 176 -10.81 -8.15 15.41
CA PRO A 176 -11.61 -9.03 14.56
C PRO A 176 -10.73 -10.07 13.86
N ALA A 177 -11.33 -11.20 13.48
CA ALA A 177 -10.64 -12.26 12.71
C ALA A 177 -10.10 -11.75 11.36
N ILE A 178 -10.82 -10.82 10.74
CA ILE A 178 -10.40 -10.09 9.54
C ILE A 178 -10.14 -8.64 9.95
N PRO A 179 -8.88 -8.19 9.99
CA PRO A 179 -8.54 -6.86 10.44
C PRO A 179 -9.23 -5.78 9.59
N LYS A 180 -9.77 -4.76 10.26
CA LYS A 180 -10.50 -3.66 9.62
C LYS A 180 -9.63 -2.42 9.56
N TYR A 181 -9.59 -1.79 8.39
CA TYR A 181 -8.93 -0.51 8.17
C TYR A 181 -10.00 0.56 7.92
N ARG A 182 -10.00 1.66 8.67
CA ARG A 182 -11.04 2.70 8.55
C ARG A 182 -10.44 4.08 8.26
N PRO A 183 -10.14 4.41 6.99
CA PRO A 183 -9.73 5.77 6.63
C PRO A 183 -10.93 6.71 6.71
N ALA A 184 -10.84 7.75 7.55
CA ALA A 184 -11.67 8.97 7.47
C ALA A 184 -13.17 8.75 7.13
N ASN A 185 -13.84 7.82 7.85
CA ASN A 185 -15.25 7.42 7.70
C ASN A 185 -15.61 6.40 6.61
N HIS A 186 -14.64 5.82 5.90
CA HIS A 186 -14.84 4.66 5.02
C HIS A 186 -14.44 3.36 5.73
N GLU A 187 -15.20 2.28 5.56
CA GLU A 187 -14.76 0.94 5.98
C GLU A 187 -14.03 0.24 4.84
N ALA A 188 -12.74 -0.05 5.03
CA ALA A 188 -11.95 -0.94 4.19
C ALA A 188 -11.61 -2.22 4.96
N THR A 189 -11.46 -3.31 4.24
CA THR A 189 -11.10 -4.60 4.83
C THR A 189 -9.73 -5.00 4.31
N LEU A 190 -8.86 -5.49 5.20
CA LEU A 190 -7.68 -6.22 4.78
C LEU A 190 -8.14 -7.56 4.24
N TYR A 191 -8.09 -7.75 2.92
CA TYR A 191 -8.38 -9.05 2.33
C TYR A 191 -7.37 -10.06 2.89
N ASN A 192 -7.87 -11.28 3.15
CA ASN A 192 -7.14 -12.35 3.82
C ASN A 192 -5.90 -12.86 3.05
N LYS A 193 -5.65 -12.32 1.84
CA LYS A 193 -4.52 -12.64 0.95
C LYS A 193 -3.68 -11.41 0.56
N ASN A 194 -3.88 -10.27 1.25
CA ASN A 194 -3.17 -9.05 0.92
C ASN A 194 -1.69 -9.15 1.27
N VAL A 195 -0.87 -8.91 0.25
CA VAL A 195 0.57 -8.95 0.34
C VAL A 195 1.07 -7.89 1.31
N VAL A 196 1.85 -8.31 2.30
CA VAL A 196 2.56 -7.41 3.22
C VAL A 196 4.04 -7.45 2.90
N LEU A 197 4.56 -6.42 2.23
CA LEU A 197 5.99 -6.30 1.97
C LEU A 197 6.70 -5.94 3.27
N THR A 198 7.58 -6.81 3.77
CA THR A 198 8.37 -6.49 4.96
C THR A 198 9.72 -5.93 4.54
N ALA A 199 10.12 -4.77 5.04
CA ALA A 199 11.50 -4.32 4.99
C ALA A 199 12.25 -4.84 6.23
N LYS A 200 13.51 -5.23 6.11
CA LYS A 200 14.42 -5.33 7.26
C LYS A 200 15.75 -4.67 6.93
#